data_AF-A0A1M3T9Z6-F1
#
_entry.id   AF-A0A1M3T9Z6-F1
#
_cell.length_a   1.000
_cell.length_b   1.000
_cell.length_c   1.000
_cell.angle_alpha   90.00
_cell.angle_beta   90.00
_cell.angle_gamma   90.00
#
_symmetry.space_group_name_H-M   'P 1'
#
loop_
_entity.id
_entity.type
_entity.pdbx_description
1 polymer ?
#
loop_
_entity_poly.entity_id
_entity_poly.type
_entity_poly.pdbx_seq_one_letter_code
_entity_poly.pdbx_strand_id
1 'polypeptide(L)'
;MGGEVTEELPDQWLGRDQDSPKALLVSDAKHIPEVEKLLKNRVTGIHAVPKQENQSDSSWLVSTLQAGEMLYAQGRARGGLHHNENDPNADETVVLIEFLATRGFRVRIIDANPDPRTCKDWSRLGVTHGGFNARMFTYTEADSYNERSSSIYRHMRHVFRKVSLNGGWSLKPPSSFTAAEIAWVNSFEQTPTWLAQSMKGDIYFVNREAAKLWDEYMDRAPELFNGVSLHADILRLYAEDVALDAATEVNQGLWSLMDEISQSELVREYPGFAAAARPKELAAALAAQGFTLMVTVNL
;
A
#
# COMPACT_ATOMS: atom_id res chain seq x y z
N MET A 1 -24.00 25.29 14.66
CA MET A 1 -24.00 25.40 16.14
C MET A 1 -23.97 23.99 16.68
N GLY A 2 -22.82 23.55 17.21
CA GLY A 2 -22.72 22.24 17.85
C GLY A 2 -23.43 22.29 19.20
N GLY A 3 -24.23 21.27 19.52
CA GLY A 3 -24.86 21.15 20.83
C GLY A 3 -23.82 21.05 21.94
N GLU A 4 -24.23 21.44 23.15
CA GLU A 4 -23.43 21.27 24.35
C GLU A 4 -23.17 19.76 24.59
N VAL A 5 -21.91 19.38 24.81
CA VAL A 5 -21.55 17.98 25.04
C VAL A 5 -21.97 17.63 26.47
N THR A 6 -23.16 17.07 26.64
CA THR A 6 -23.64 16.49 27.90
C THR A 6 -23.02 15.11 28.12
N GLU A 7 -22.92 14.63 29.37
CA GLU A 7 -22.34 13.30 29.69
C GLU A 7 -23.00 12.14 28.91
N GLU A 8 -24.27 12.30 28.53
CA GLU A 8 -25.06 11.32 27.80
C GLU A 8 -24.55 11.05 26.38
N LEU A 9 -24.01 12.05 25.69
CA LEU A 9 -23.54 11.92 24.30
C LEU A 9 -22.26 11.07 24.20
N PRO A 10 -21.23 11.31 25.03
CA PRO A 10 -20.07 10.43 25.12
C PRO A 10 -20.42 9.02 25.57
N ASP A 11 -21.37 8.83 26.48
CA ASP A 11 -21.80 7.49 26.89
C ASP A 11 -22.45 6.71 25.74
N GLN A 12 -23.30 7.37 24.94
CA GLN A 12 -23.87 6.76 23.74
C GLN A 12 -22.82 6.44 22.68
N TRP A 13 -21.83 7.31 22.49
CA TRP A 13 -20.76 7.08 21.51
C TRP A 13 -19.79 5.98 21.95
N LEU A 14 -19.37 5.98 23.21
CA LEU A 14 -18.49 4.95 23.78
C LEU A 14 -19.20 3.60 23.90
N GLY A 15 -20.52 3.58 24.03
CA GLY A 15 -21.33 2.36 24.03
C GLY A 15 -21.48 1.72 22.65
N ARG A 16 -21.19 2.45 21.56
CA ARG A 16 -21.19 1.89 20.20
C ARG A 16 -19.83 1.27 19.93
N ASP A 17 -19.83 -0.01 19.51
CA ASP A 17 -18.63 -0.69 19.03
C ASP A 17 -17.51 -0.61 20.10
N GLN A 18 -17.76 -1.29 21.23
CA GLN A 18 -16.97 -1.18 22.47
C GLN A 18 -15.53 -1.67 22.33
N ASP A 19 -15.29 -2.54 21.35
CA ASP A 19 -14.01 -3.17 21.09
C ASP A 19 -13.09 -2.30 20.22
N SER A 20 -13.64 -1.25 19.61
CA SER A 20 -12.89 -0.33 18.76
C SER A 20 -12.26 0.82 19.54
N PRO A 21 -10.95 1.09 19.34
CA PRO A 21 -10.26 2.18 20.04
C PRO A 21 -10.88 3.53 19.66
N LYS A 22 -11.45 4.21 20.65
CA LYS A 22 -12.08 5.53 20.46
C LYS A 22 -11.07 6.64 20.71
N ALA A 23 -10.91 7.55 19.75
CA ALA A 23 -10.14 8.79 19.91
C ALA A 23 -11.04 10.00 19.61
N LEU A 24 -10.76 11.13 20.25
CA LEU A 24 -11.54 12.35 20.08
C LEU A 24 -10.71 13.48 19.47
N LEU A 25 -11.30 14.22 18.55
CA LEU A 25 -10.73 15.46 18.02
C LEU A 25 -11.48 16.66 18.63
N VAL A 26 -10.72 17.64 19.10
CA VAL A 26 -11.26 18.92 19.58
C VAL A 26 -10.75 20.07 18.70
N SER A 27 -11.57 21.11 18.53
CA SER A 27 -11.17 22.28 17.75
C SER A 27 -10.25 23.23 18.50
N ASP A 28 -10.12 23.10 19.82
CA ASP A 28 -9.27 23.93 20.66
C ASP A 28 -8.66 23.10 21.79
N ALA A 29 -7.33 23.17 21.91
CA ALA A 29 -6.57 22.42 22.92
C ALA A 29 -6.97 22.79 24.36
N LYS A 30 -7.51 23.98 24.59
CA LYS A 30 -7.94 24.40 25.94
C LYS A 30 -9.07 23.54 26.51
N HIS A 31 -9.85 22.86 25.66
CA HIS A 31 -10.95 22.00 26.09
C HIS A 31 -10.51 20.57 26.43
N ILE A 32 -9.26 20.19 26.12
CA ILE A 32 -8.75 18.84 26.39
C ILE A 32 -8.92 18.46 27.87
N PRO A 33 -8.53 19.28 28.87
CA PRO A 33 -8.64 18.88 30.28
C PRO A 33 -10.09 18.64 30.75
N GLU A 34 -11.03 19.43 30.24
CA GLU A 34 -12.46 19.28 30.56
C GLU A 34 -13.02 17.98 29.96
N VAL A 35 -12.65 17.71 28.71
CA VAL A 35 -13.06 16.50 27.98
C VAL A 35 -12.40 15.25 28.59
N GLU A 36 -11.13 15.30 28.97
CA GLU A 36 -10.43 14.21 29.68
C GLU A 36 -11.14 13.86 30.98
N LYS A 37 -11.52 14.87 31.77
CA LYS A 37 -12.26 14.68 33.02
C LYS A 37 -13.61 14.00 32.80
N LEU A 38 -14.30 14.38 31.72
CA LEU A 38 -15.60 13.82 31.35
C LEU A 38 -15.47 12.37 30.84
N LEU A 39 -14.46 12.08 30.03
CA LEU A 39 -14.24 10.77 29.41
C LEU A 39 -13.52 9.76 30.32
N LYS A 40 -12.91 10.20 31.43
CA LYS A 40 -12.30 9.32 32.46
C LYS A 40 -11.36 8.26 31.87
N ASN A 41 -10.51 8.63 30.92
CA ASN A 41 -9.57 7.73 30.21
C ASN A 41 -10.22 6.60 29.39
N ARG A 42 -11.51 6.72 29.03
CA ARG A 42 -12.22 5.74 28.18
C ARG A 42 -11.91 5.86 26.68
N VAL A 43 -10.99 6.75 26.31
CA VAL A 43 -10.53 6.99 24.94
C VAL A 43 -9.02 6.81 24.87
N THR A 44 -8.52 6.39 23.72
CA THR A 44 -7.10 6.14 23.45
C THR A 44 -6.29 7.42 23.26
N GLY A 45 -6.95 8.54 22.98
CA GLY A 45 -6.33 9.85 22.87
C GLY A 45 -7.34 10.97 22.56
N ILE A 46 -6.98 12.20 22.92
CA ILE A 46 -7.72 13.42 22.60
C ILE A 46 -6.72 14.39 21.96
N HIS A 47 -7.04 14.87 20.76
CA HIS A 47 -6.13 15.70 19.97
C HIS A 47 -6.81 16.96 19.47
N ALA A 48 -6.09 18.07 19.56
CA ALA A 48 -6.57 19.34 19.04
C ALA A 48 -6.23 19.50 17.55
N VAL A 49 -7.22 19.90 16.75
CA VAL A 49 -7.05 20.30 15.35
C VAL A 49 -7.60 21.71 15.18
N PRO A 50 -6.87 22.73 15.63
CA PRO A 50 -7.33 24.11 15.57
C PRO A 50 -7.43 24.59 14.12
N LYS A 51 -8.51 25.30 13.80
CA LYS A 51 -8.65 25.98 12.52
C LYS A 51 -7.76 27.22 12.52
N GLN A 52 -6.81 27.31 11.59
CA GLN A 52 -5.99 28.51 11.46
C GLN A 52 -6.82 29.65 10.84
N GLU A 53 -6.55 30.91 11.23
CA GLU A 53 -7.32 32.10 10.80
C GLU A 53 -7.46 32.23 9.27
N ASN A 54 -6.45 31.75 8.51
CA ASN A 54 -6.44 31.83 7.05
C ASN A 54 -6.72 30.49 6.35
N GLN A 55 -7.14 29.46 7.11
CA GLN A 55 -7.43 28.15 6.55
C GLN A 55 -8.87 28.07 6.07
N SER A 56 -9.08 27.63 4.83
CA SER A 56 -10.42 27.38 4.29
C SER A 56 -11.11 26.26 5.07
N ASP A 57 -12.45 26.30 5.12
CA ASP A 57 -13.25 25.23 5.75
C ASP A 57 -12.93 23.85 5.15
N SER A 58 -12.72 23.79 3.84
CA SER A 58 -12.34 22.56 3.15
C SER A 58 -10.96 22.04 3.56
N SER A 59 -9.96 22.92 3.71
CA SER A 59 -8.61 22.54 4.13
C SER A 59 -8.57 22.09 5.59
N TRP A 60 -9.34 22.77 6.45
CA TRP A 60 -9.47 22.40 7.85
C TRP A 60 -10.18 21.06 8.04
N LEU A 61 -11.24 20.80 7.26
CA LEU A 61 -11.93 19.51 7.27
C LEU A 61 -10.99 18.36 6.87
N VAL A 62 -10.22 18.53 5.79
CA VAL A 62 -9.23 17.52 5.36
C VAL A 62 -8.18 17.27 6.43
N SER A 63 -7.66 18.33 7.06
CA SER A 63 -6.68 18.20 8.16
C SER A 63 -7.27 17.45 9.36
N THR A 64 -8.55 17.68 9.65
CA THR A 64 -9.29 17.02 10.73
C THR A 64 -9.50 15.53 10.42
N LEU A 65 -9.88 15.19 9.18
CA LEU A 65 -10.03 13.80 8.76
C LEU A 65 -8.69 13.04 8.80
N GLN A 66 -7.61 13.64 8.29
CA GLN A 66 -6.26 13.05 8.34
C GLN A 66 -5.79 12.81 9.78
N ALA A 67 -6.02 13.78 10.67
CA ALA A 67 -5.71 13.60 12.08
C ALA A 67 -6.54 12.46 12.70
N GLY A 68 -7.82 12.34 12.34
CA GLY A 68 -8.70 11.25 12.78
C GLY A 68 -8.20 9.87 12.34
N GLU A 69 -7.82 9.72 11.07
CA GLU A 69 -7.27 8.47 10.53
C GLU A 69 -5.95 8.08 11.20
N MET A 70 -5.04 9.05 11.41
CA MET A 70 -3.78 8.79 12.10
C MET A 70 -4.00 8.28 13.52
N LEU A 71 -4.97 8.85 14.24
CA LEU A 71 -5.28 8.42 15.61
C LEU A 71 -5.96 7.07 15.66
N TYR A 72 -6.85 6.79 14.72
CA TYR A 72 -7.46 5.48 14.57
C TYR A 72 -6.39 4.40 14.31
N ALA A 73 -5.50 4.64 13.35
CA ALA A 73 -4.40 3.74 13.01
C ALA A 73 -3.44 3.53 14.19
N GLN A 74 -3.08 4.61 14.91
CA GLN A 74 -2.26 4.51 16.13
C GLN A 74 -2.96 3.74 17.26
N GLY A 75 -4.27 3.91 17.41
CA GLY A 75 -5.10 3.18 18.38
C GLY A 75 -5.09 1.69 18.10
N ARG A 76 -5.33 1.28 16.85
CA ARG A 76 -5.25 -0.12 16.39
C ARG A 76 -3.84 -0.70 16.58
N ALA A 77 -2.80 0.03 16.18
CA ALA A 77 -1.41 -0.41 16.33
C ALA A 77 -1.00 -0.64 17.79
N ARG A 78 -1.57 0.13 18.73
CA ARG A 78 -1.31 -0.03 20.18
C ARG A 78 -2.21 -1.08 20.83
N GLY A 79 -3.42 -1.31 20.30
CA GLY A 79 -4.41 -2.26 20.80
C GLY A 79 -4.22 -3.71 20.34
N GLY A 80 -3.36 -3.95 19.35
CA GLY A 80 -3.12 -5.28 18.74
C GLY A 80 -2.55 -6.39 19.65
N LEU A 81 -2.48 -6.19 20.97
CA LEU A 81 -2.15 -7.25 21.93
C LEU A 81 -3.36 -8.07 22.40
N HIS A 82 -4.59 -7.65 22.07
CA HIS A 82 -5.82 -8.36 22.45
C HIS A 82 -6.84 -8.38 21.30
N HIS A 83 -6.50 -8.98 20.16
CA HIS A 83 -7.54 -9.35 19.20
C HIS A 83 -8.11 -10.72 19.55
N ASN A 84 -9.39 -10.72 19.91
CA ASN A 84 -10.23 -11.91 19.99
C ASN A 84 -10.72 -12.19 18.56
N GLU A 85 -10.42 -13.37 18.01
CA GLU A 85 -10.64 -13.76 16.60
C GLU A 85 -12.12 -13.82 16.15
N ASN A 86 -13.06 -13.29 16.94
CA ASN A 86 -14.50 -13.46 16.76
C ASN A 86 -15.32 -12.15 16.70
N ASP A 87 -14.69 -10.98 16.55
CA ASP A 87 -15.43 -9.71 16.41
C ASP A 87 -15.83 -9.46 14.94
N PRO A 88 -17.13 -9.52 14.59
CA PRO A 88 -17.62 -9.33 13.22
C PRO A 88 -17.66 -7.86 12.75
N ASN A 89 -17.17 -6.89 13.55
CA ASN A 89 -17.19 -5.46 13.21
C ASN A 89 -15.79 -4.84 12.98
N ALA A 90 -14.75 -5.65 12.81
CA ALA A 90 -13.38 -5.17 12.67
C ALA A 90 -13.06 -4.47 11.31
N ASP A 91 -14.04 -4.32 10.41
CA ASP A 91 -13.82 -4.10 8.96
C ASP A 91 -13.60 -2.66 8.48
N GLU A 92 -13.71 -1.63 9.31
CA GLU A 92 -13.54 -0.26 8.81
C GLU A 92 -12.07 0.19 8.81
N THR A 93 -11.28 -0.30 7.85
CA THR A 93 -10.01 0.32 7.44
C THR A 93 -10.04 0.75 5.95
N VAL A 94 -10.60 1.94 5.73
CA VAL A 94 -10.29 2.95 4.70
C VAL A 94 -10.20 2.52 3.21
N VAL A 95 -11.27 2.84 2.47
CA VAL A 95 -11.17 3.53 1.17
C VAL A 95 -11.86 4.89 1.34
N LEU A 96 -11.11 5.90 1.79
CA LEU A 96 -11.62 7.23 2.15
C LEU A 96 -12.52 7.85 1.06
N ILE A 97 -12.20 7.62 -0.21
CA ILE A 97 -12.97 8.15 -1.34
C ILE A 97 -14.36 7.51 -1.44
N GLU A 98 -14.46 6.18 -1.39
CA GLU A 98 -15.76 5.49 -1.40
C GLU A 98 -16.54 5.81 -0.13
N PHE A 99 -15.87 5.82 1.02
CA PHE A 99 -16.47 6.16 2.30
C PHE A 99 -17.13 7.55 2.27
N LEU A 100 -16.45 8.53 1.66
CA LEU A 100 -16.98 9.88 1.44
C LEU A 100 -18.10 9.87 0.38
N ALA A 101 -17.92 9.19 -0.75
CA ALA A 101 -18.92 9.14 -1.83
C ALA A 101 -20.24 8.49 -1.37
N THR A 102 -20.17 7.36 -0.65
CA THR A 102 -21.33 6.64 -0.10
C THR A 102 -22.10 7.45 0.95
N ARG A 103 -21.44 8.42 1.59
CA ARG A 103 -22.05 9.37 2.55
C ARG A 103 -22.51 10.68 1.90
N GLY A 104 -22.57 10.73 0.56
CA GLY A 104 -23.11 11.86 -0.20
C GLY A 104 -22.14 13.02 -0.38
N PHE A 105 -20.87 12.87 -0.01
CA PHE A 105 -19.88 13.90 -0.30
C PHE A 105 -19.57 13.93 -1.80
N ARG A 106 -19.42 15.14 -2.34
CA ARG A 106 -18.93 15.35 -3.69
C ARG A 106 -17.41 15.16 -3.70
N VAL A 107 -16.95 13.99 -4.11
CA VAL A 107 -15.53 13.67 -4.20
C VAL A 107 -15.01 13.95 -5.61
N ARG A 108 -13.87 14.63 -5.72
CA ARG A 108 -13.12 14.78 -6.97
C ARG A 108 -11.81 14.03 -6.83
N ILE A 109 -11.65 12.98 -7.62
CA ILE A 109 -10.38 12.26 -7.74
C ILE A 109 -9.57 12.94 -8.83
N ILE A 110 -8.31 13.26 -8.53
CA ILE A 110 -7.34 13.74 -9.51
C ILE A 110 -6.23 12.70 -9.53
N ASP A 111 -6.40 11.67 -10.35
CA ASP A 111 -5.34 10.70 -10.67
C ASP A 111 -4.92 10.96 -12.12
N ALA A 112 -3.80 11.64 -12.29
CA ALA A 112 -3.22 11.94 -13.59
C ALA A 112 -1.82 11.33 -13.65
N ASN A 113 -1.70 10.25 -14.42
CA ASN A 113 -0.39 9.72 -14.75
C ASN A 113 0.38 10.80 -15.55
N PRO A 114 1.66 11.08 -15.25
CA PRO A 114 2.44 11.99 -16.06
C PRO A 114 2.49 11.44 -17.50
N ASP A 115 2.06 12.22 -18.49
CA ASP A 115 2.28 11.87 -19.89
C ASP A 115 3.71 12.26 -20.27
N PRO A 116 4.65 11.32 -20.38
CA PRO A 116 6.04 11.65 -20.67
C PRO A 116 6.21 12.28 -22.05
N ARG A 117 5.25 12.11 -22.97
CA ARG A 117 5.27 12.78 -24.28
C ARG A 117 5.05 14.28 -24.16
N THR A 118 4.42 14.72 -23.06
CA THR A 118 4.18 16.13 -22.75
C THR A 118 5.33 16.77 -21.96
N CYS A 119 6.25 15.97 -21.41
CA CYS A 119 7.40 16.46 -20.65
C CYS A 119 8.66 16.49 -21.54
N LYS A 120 9.13 17.70 -21.87
CA LYS A 120 10.35 17.88 -22.68
C LYS A 120 11.64 17.38 -21.99
N ASP A 121 11.62 17.29 -20.67
CA ASP A 121 12.75 16.86 -19.85
C ASP A 121 12.34 15.67 -18.97
N TRP A 122 12.48 14.47 -19.54
CA TRP A 122 12.10 13.21 -18.89
C TRP A 122 12.82 12.99 -17.55
N SER A 123 14.00 13.59 -17.34
CA SER A 123 14.76 13.46 -16.09
C SER A 123 14.05 14.09 -14.89
N ARG A 124 13.09 15.00 -15.15
CA ARG A 124 12.29 15.68 -14.13
C ARG A 124 11.02 14.93 -13.75
N LEU A 125 10.66 13.88 -14.49
CA LEU A 125 9.45 13.09 -14.20
C LEU A 125 9.61 12.27 -12.92
N GLY A 126 10.86 11.96 -12.52
CA GLY A 126 11.15 11.17 -11.31
C GLY A 126 10.59 9.74 -11.34
N VAL A 127 9.99 9.32 -12.47
CA VAL A 127 9.35 8.01 -12.66
C VAL A 127 9.71 7.46 -14.04
N THR A 128 9.85 6.14 -14.15
CA THR A 128 9.99 5.45 -15.43
C THR A 128 8.62 5.28 -16.09
N HIS A 129 8.55 5.33 -17.42
CA HIS A 129 7.35 4.99 -18.20
C HIS A 129 7.07 3.48 -18.08
N GLY A 130 6.35 3.10 -17.04
CA GLY A 130 5.94 1.71 -16.79
C GLY A 130 4.52 1.67 -16.25
N GLY A 131 3.68 0.82 -16.84
CA GLY A 131 2.41 0.42 -16.23
C GLY A 131 1.14 1.14 -16.67
N PHE A 132 1.08 1.88 -17.79
CA PHE A 132 -0.15 2.28 -18.55
C PHE A 132 -1.51 2.37 -17.78
N ASN A 133 -1.59 3.03 -16.62
CA ASN A 133 -2.76 3.00 -15.72
C ASN A 133 -3.21 1.61 -15.22
N ALA A 134 -2.40 0.59 -15.43
CA ALA A 134 -2.49 -0.67 -14.73
C ALA A 134 -2.13 -0.47 -13.25
N ARG A 135 -2.92 -1.10 -12.38
CA ARG A 135 -2.62 -1.34 -10.98
C ARG A 135 -2.53 -2.84 -10.81
N MET A 136 -1.47 -3.30 -10.17
CA MET A 136 -1.26 -4.72 -9.89
C MET A 136 -1.40 -4.94 -8.40
N PHE A 137 -2.05 -6.04 -8.03
CA PHE A 137 -2.08 -6.55 -6.68
C PHE A 137 -1.47 -7.94 -6.67
N THR A 138 -0.51 -8.17 -5.78
CA THR A 138 0.06 -9.49 -5.50
C THR A 138 0.32 -9.64 -4.00
N TYR A 139 0.39 -10.87 -3.52
CA TYR A 139 0.73 -11.16 -2.12
C TYR A 139 2.17 -10.75 -1.76
N THR A 140 3.02 -10.59 -2.78
CA THR A 140 4.43 -10.21 -2.67
C THR A 140 4.69 -8.78 -3.19
N GLU A 141 3.65 -7.96 -3.34
CA GLU A 141 3.79 -6.58 -3.81
C GLU A 141 4.64 -5.77 -2.83
N ALA A 142 5.48 -4.88 -3.36
CA ALA A 142 6.36 -4.00 -2.59
C ALA A 142 7.34 -4.75 -1.64
N ASP A 143 7.90 -5.86 -2.09
CA ASP A 143 8.86 -6.66 -1.31
C ASP A 143 10.05 -5.84 -0.77
N SER A 144 10.66 -6.33 0.32
CA SER A 144 11.78 -5.70 0.99
C SER A 144 13.10 -5.96 0.25
N TYR A 145 13.48 -5.04 -0.63
CA TYR A 145 14.77 -5.09 -1.36
C TYR A 145 16.02 -4.98 -0.47
N ASN A 146 15.84 -4.78 0.84
CA ASN A 146 16.89 -4.79 1.85
C ASN A 146 17.23 -6.18 2.37
N GLU A 147 16.44 -7.20 2.01
CA GLU A 147 16.62 -8.55 2.53
C GLU A 147 17.88 -9.22 1.95
N ARG A 148 18.91 -9.35 2.79
CA ARG A 148 20.21 -9.92 2.37
C ARG A 148 20.25 -11.46 2.40
N SER A 149 19.29 -12.09 3.09
CA SER A 149 19.16 -13.56 3.15
C SER A 149 18.48 -14.14 1.92
N SER A 150 17.71 -13.34 1.20
CA SER A 150 17.03 -13.78 -0.02
C SER A 150 18.05 -14.08 -1.12
N SER A 151 17.91 -15.24 -1.75
CA SER A 151 18.63 -15.61 -2.97
C SER A 151 18.34 -14.66 -4.13
N ILE A 152 17.13 -14.08 -4.18
CA ILE A 152 16.70 -13.12 -5.22
C ILE A 152 17.39 -11.76 -5.02
N TYR A 153 17.50 -11.29 -3.78
CA TYR A 153 17.97 -9.93 -3.47
C TYR A 153 19.40 -9.86 -2.95
N ARG A 154 20.15 -10.97 -2.99
CA ARG A 154 21.53 -11.09 -2.48
C ARG A 154 22.47 -9.98 -2.96
N HIS A 155 22.26 -9.48 -4.17
CA HIS A 155 23.10 -8.45 -4.80
C HIS A 155 22.54 -7.02 -4.74
N MET A 156 21.41 -6.80 -4.06
CA MET A 156 20.73 -5.49 -4.03
C MET A 156 21.39 -4.45 -3.13
N ARG A 157 22.31 -4.84 -2.24
CA ARG A 157 22.91 -3.94 -1.24
C ARG A 157 23.50 -2.66 -1.84
N HIS A 158 24.10 -2.71 -3.01
CA HIS A 158 24.73 -1.54 -3.64
C HIS A 158 24.04 -1.14 -4.94
N VAL A 159 22.76 -1.46 -5.08
CA VAL A 159 22.02 -1.23 -6.31
C VAL A 159 21.95 0.27 -6.65
N PHE A 160 21.92 1.14 -5.64
CA PHE A 160 21.97 2.60 -5.79
C PHE A 160 23.38 3.18 -5.93
N ARG A 161 24.43 2.34 -6.04
CA ARG A 161 25.81 2.77 -6.32
C ARG A 161 26.19 2.59 -7.79
N LYS A 162 25.23 2.15 -8.61
CA LYS A 162 25.41 1.95 -10.04
C LYS A 162 24.23 2.58 -10.77
N VAL A 163 24.51 3.12 -11.95
CA VAL A 163 23.46 3.58 -12.85
C VAL A 163 22.75 2.40 -13.51
N SER A 164 21.53 2.61 -14.01
CA SER A 164 20.75 1.56 -14.70
C SER A 164 21.47 0.93 -15.88
N LEU A 165 22.26 1.69 -16.64
CA LEU A 165 23.09 1.17 -17.73
C LEU A 165 24.16 0.16 -17.27
N ASN A 166 24.50 0.16 -15.97
CA ASN A 166 25.50 -0.72 -15.37
C ASN A 166 24.87 -1.68 -14.34
N GLY A 167 23.58 -2.00 -14.50
CA GLY A 167 22.86 -2.95 -13.65
C GLY A 167 22.55 -2.43 -12.24
N GLY A 168 22.44 -1.12 -12.05
CA GLY A 168 21.96 -0.51 -10.80
C GLY A 168 20.61 0.17 -10.95
N TRP A 169 20.17 0.87 -9.90
CA TRP A 169 18.87 1.54 -9.85
C TRP A 169 18.98 3.07 -9.83
N SER A 170 20.20 3.62 -9.93
CA SER A 170 20.38 5.06 -9.95
C SER A 170 20.12 5.65 -11.35
N LEU A 171 19.33 6.71 -11.41
CA LEU A 171 19.11 7.48 -12.64
C LEU A 171 20.29 8.40 -12.99
N LYS A 172 21.07 8.82 -12.00
CA LYS A 172 22.26 9.66 -12.15
C LYS A 172 23.49 9.01 -11.51
N PRO A 173 24.71 9.36 -11.94
CA PRO A 173 25.93 8.84 -11.33
C PRO A 173 25.98 9.13 -9.82
N PRO A 174 26.43 8.19 -8.96
CA PRO A 174 26.55 8.44 -7.51
C PRO A 174 27.40 9.64 -7.14
N SER A 175 28.37 10.02 -7.99
CA SER A 175 29.19 11.23 -7.83
C SER A 175 28.37 12.53 -7.91
N SER A 176 27.15 12.48 -8.43
CA SER A 176 26.22 13.62 -8.56
C SER A 176 25.11 13.62 -7.50
N PHE A 177 25.22 12.76 -6.49
CA PHE A 177 24.27 12.74 -5.38
C PHE A 177 24.47 13.95 -4.48
N THR A 178 23.36 14.52 -4.05
CA THR A 178 23.28 15.49 -2.98
C THR A 178 23.56 14.80 -1.63
N ALA A 179 23.84 15.59 -0.60
CA ALA A 179 24.03 15.05 0.75
C ALA A 179 22.80 14.25 1.25
N ALA A 180 21.59 14.69 0.93
CA ALA A 180 20.35 14.00 1.32
C ALA A 180 20.21 12.64 0.62
N GLU A 181 20.51 12.58 -0.69
CA GLU A 181 20.49 11.31 -1.42
C GLU A 181 21.56 10.34 -0.90
N ILE A 182 22.77 10.83 -0.60
CA ILE A 182 23.82 10.01 0.02
C ILE A 182 23.37 9.47 1.38
N ALA A 183 22.76 10.31 2.22
CA ALA A 183 22.27 9.90 3.53
C ALA A 183 21.17 8.83 3.41
N TRP A 184 20.23 9.00 2.50
CA TRP A 184 19.18 8.03 2.23
C TRP A 184 19.76 6.69 1.76
N VAL A 185 20.67 6.70 0.77
CA VAL A 185 21.32 5.48 0.29
C VAL A 185 22.08 4.81 1.43
N ASN A 186 22.88 5.55 2.21
CA ASN A 186 23.59 4.99 3.36
C ASN A 186 22.63 4.32 4.36
N SER A 187 21.50 4.96 4.66
CA SER A 187 20.48 4.40 5.56
C SER A 187 19.90 3.09 5.00
N PHE A 188 19.53 3.06 3.72
CA PHE A 188 19.07 1.86 3.03
C PHE A 188 20.09 0.73 3.13
N GLU A 189 21.34 1.01 2.72
CA GLU A 189 22.44 0.03 2.70
C GLU A 189 22.83 -0.48 4.09
N GLN A 190 22.51 0.26 5.15
CA GLN A 190 22.81 -0.08 6.55
C GLN A 190 21.66 -0.79 7.27
N THR A 191 20.47 -0.90 6.66
CA THR A 191 19.32 -1.62 7.21
C THR A 191 19.73 -3.02 7.70
N PRO A 192 19.56 -3.34 8.99
CA PRO A 192 19.88 -4.66 9.51
C PRO A 192 19.01 -5.74 8.85
N THR A 193 19.59 -6.93 8.62
CA THR A 193 18.87 -8.03 7.97
C THR A 193 17.61 -8.45 8.72
N TRP A 194 17.65 -8.49 10.06
CA TRP A 194 16.48 -8.82 10.88
C TRP A 194 15.34 -7.82 10.69
N LEU A 195 15.65 -6.53 10.52
CA LEU A 195 14.65 -5.49 10.31
C LEU A 195 14.05 -5.61 8.91
N ALA A 196 14.89 -5.85 7.90
CA ALA A 196 14.43 -6.08 6.54
C ALA A 196 13.50 -7.30 6.43
N GLN A 197 13.79 -8.38 7.18
CA GLN A 197 12.95 -9.57 7.28
C GLN A 197 11.62 -9.30 8.01
N SER A 198 11.66 -8.52 9.10
CA SER A 198 10.43 -8.10 9.80
C SER A 198 9.52 -7.28 8.87
N MET A 199 10.08 -6.27 8.20
CA MET A 199 9.34 -5.42 7.26
C MET A 199 8.73 -6.25 6.13
N LYS A 200 9.46 -7.24 5.61
CA LYS A 200 8.94 -8.18 4.61
C LYS A 200 7.74 -8.97 5.14
N GLY A 201 7.84 -9.51 6.35
CA GLY A 201 6.74 -10.20 7.01
C GLY A 201 5.51 -9.30 7.17
N ASP A 202 5.71 -8.05 7.59
CA ASP A 202 4.65 -7.07 7.74
C ASP A 202 3.99 -6.73 6.38
N ILE A 203 4.80 -6.52 5.33
CA ILE A 203 4.31 -6.29 3.96
C ILE A 203 3.45 -7.46 3.49
N TYR A 204 3.94 -8.69 3.65
CA TYR A 204 3.20 -9.88 3.25
C TYR A 204 1.91 -10.07 4.05
N PHE A 205 1.94 -9.80 5.35
CA PHE A 205 0.74 -9.81 6.19
C PHE A 205 -0.29 -8.79 5.69
N VAL A 206 0.12 -7.54 5.48
CA VAL A 206 -0.77 -6.48 4.97
C VAL A 206 -1.33 -6.85 3.61
N ASN A 207 -0.52 -7.39 2.69
CA ASN A 207 -0.99 -7.81 1.37
C ASN A 207 -2.04 -8.93 1.48
N ARG A 208 -1.86 -9.90 2.38
CA ARG A 208 -2.84 -10.98 2.59
C ARG A 208 -4.16 -10.48 3.14
N GLU A 209 -4.13 -9.56 4.10
CA GLU A 209 -5.36 -8.95 4.61
C GLU A 209 -6.03 -8.08 3.54
N ALA A 210 -5.25 -7.33 2.75
CA ALA A 210 -5.76 -6.57 1.62
C ALA A 210 -6.39 -7.47 0.55
N ALA A 211 -5.90 -8.70 0.35
CA ALA A 211 -6.50 -9.64 -0.60
C ALA A 211 -7.96 -9.95 -0.24
N LYS A 212 -8.22 -10.24 1.04
CA LYS A 212 -9.58 -10.52 1.54
C LYS A 212 -10.50 -9.33 1.31
N LEU A 213 -10.01 -8.13 1.61
CA LEU A 213 -10.75 -6.89 1.40
C LEU A 213 -11.04 -6.65 -0.09
N TRP A 214 -10.10 -6.98 -0.97
CA TRP A 214 -10.33 -6.92 -2.41
C TRP A 214 -11.40 -7.90 -2.87
N ASP A 215 -11.35 -9.14 -2.40
CA ASP A 215 -12.35 -10.17 -2.74
C ASP A 215 -13.75 -9.74 -2.26
N GLU A 216 -13.87 -9.31 -1.00
CA GLU A 216 -15.11 -8.76 -0.44
C GLU A 216 -15.60 -7.54 -1.23
N TYR A 217 -14.68 -6.69 -1.67
CA TYR A 217 -15.03 -5.49 -2.42
C TYR A 217 -15.53 -5.80 -3.83
N MET A 218 -14.88 -6.73 -4.51
CA MET A 218 -15.31 -7.24 -5.81
C MET A 218 -16.68 -7.93 -5.73
N ASP A 219 -16.95 -8.64 -4.64
CA ASP A 219 -18.24 -9.30 -4.39
C ASP A 219 -19.37 -8.32 -4.05
N ARG A 220 -19.08 -7.31 -3.22
CA ARG A 220 -20.08 -6.35 -2.72
C ARG A 220 -20.43 -5.26 -3.72
N ALA A 221 -19.47 -4.85 -4.56
CA ALA A 221 -19.65 -3.77 -5.53
C ALA A 221 -19.10 -4.17 -6.92
N PRO A 222 -19.59 -5.28 -7.53
CA PRO A 222 -19.08 -5.78 -8.80
C PRO A 222 -19.24 -4.76 -9.94
N GLU A 223 -20.20 -3.84 -9.82
CA GLU A 223 -20.42 -2.78 -10.79
C GLU A 223 -19.25 -1.80 -10.92
N LEU A 224 -18.41 -1.66 -9.88
CA LEU A 224 -17.19 -0.85 -9.95
C LEU A 224 -16.12 -1.46 -10.85
N PHE A 225 -16.24 -2.76 -11.12
CA PHE A 225 -15.35 -3.51 -11.99
C PHE A 225 -15.94 -3.70 -13.40
N ASN A 226 -17.09 -3.06 -13.69
CA ASN A 226 -17.64 -3.01 -15.04
C ASN A 226 -16.87 -2.00 -15.91
N GLY A 227 -16.46 -2.42 -17.11
CA GLY A 227 -15.81 -1.53 -18.08
C GLY A 227 -14.35 -1.20 -17.77
N VAL A 228 -13.77 -1.82 -16.73
CA VAL A 228 -12.32 -1.87 -16.48
C VAL A 228 -11.78 -3.22 -16.94
N SER A 229 -10.52 -3.29 -17.38
CA SER A 229 -9.91 -4.58 -17.71
C SER A 229 -9.30 -5.18 -16.45
N LEU A 230 -10.03 -6.10 -15.82
CA LEU A 230 -9.55 -6.90 -14.70
C LEU A 230 -9.03 -8.24 -15.23
N HIS A 231 -7.77 -8.54 -14.93
CA HIS A 231 -7.14 -9.82 -15.24
C HIS A 231 -6.74 -10.49 -13.94
N ALA A 232 -7.34 -11.65 -13.66
CA ALA A 232 -6.95 -12.48 -12.53
C ALA A 232 -5.60 -13.17 -12.79
N ASP A 233 -4.95 -13.52 -11.70
CA ASP A 233 -3.62 -14.13 -11.62
C ASP A 233 -2.52 -13.25 -12.22
N ILE A 234 -1.29 -13.56 -11.82
CA ILE A 234 -0.10 -12.82 -12.22
C ILE A 234 0.91 -13.79 -12.78
N LEU A 235 1.13 -13.68 -14.09
CA LEU A 235 2.21 -14.37 -14.78
C LEU A 235 3.55 -13.73 -14.40
N ARG A 236 4.42 -14.51 -13.79
CA ARG A 236 5.80 -14.11 -13.47
C ARG A 236 6.78 -14.92 -14.29
N LEU A 237 7.71 -14.22 -14.94
CA LEU A 237 8.73 -14.80 -15.81
C LEU A 237 10.09 -14.68 -15.13
N TYR A 238 10.87 -15.76 -15.12
CA TYR A 238 12.18 -15.80 -14.51
C TYR A 238 13.24 -16.15 -15.54
N ALA A 239 14.32 -15.38 -15.57
CA ALA A 239 15.47 -15.63 -16.44
C ALA A 239 16.42 -16.69 -15.86
N GLU A 240 16.49 -16.80 -14.53
CA GLU A 240 17.45 -17.65 -13.83
C GLU A 240 16.74 -18.65 -12.91
N ASP A 241 17.21 -19.90 -12.89
CA ASP A 241 16.64 -20.98 -12.06
C ASP A 241 16.65 -20.62 -10.58
N VAL A 242 17.72 -19.99 -10.08
CA VAL A 242 17.83 -19.58 -8.66
C VAL A 242 16.76 -18.55 -8.27
N ALA A 243 16.35 -17.69 -9.20
CA ALA A 243 15.31 -16.69 -8.96
C ALA A 243 13.92 -17.33 -9.03
N LEU A 244 13.74 -18.31 -9.93
CA LEU A 244 12.54 -19.12 -10.03
C LEU A 244 12.32 -19.94 -8.74
N ASP A 245 13.30 -20.71 -8.31
CA ASP A 245 13.22 -21.57 -7.10
C ASP A 245 12.83 -20.74 -5.88
N ALA A 246 13.50 -19.61 -5.69
CA ALA A 246 13.24 -18.71 -4.58
C ALA A 246 11.84 -18.08 -4.65
N ALA A 247 11.36 -17.74 -5.85
CA ALA A 247 10.02 -17.22 -6.02
C ALA A 247 8.95 -18.29 -5.79
N THR A 248 9.20 -19.53 -6.22
CA THR A 248 8.35 -20.69 -5.96
C THR A 248 8.25 -20.92 -4.46
N GLU A 249 9.37 -20.98 -3.73
CA GLU A 249 9.37 -21.15 -2.27
C GLU A 249 8.56 -20.06 -1.56
N VAL A 250 8.74 -18.79 -1.93
CA VAL A 250 8.01 -17.66 -1.33
C VAL A 250 6.51 -17.77 -1.60
N ASN A 251 6.11 -18.02 -2.85
CA ASN A 251 4.69 -18.09 -3.20
C ASN A 251 4.01 -19.35 -2.62
N GLN A 252 4.71 -20.47 -2.50
CA GLN A 252 4.22 -21.64 -1.77
C GLN A 252 4.02 -21.33 -0.29
N GLY A 253 4.99 -20.68 0.35
CA GLY A 253 4.91 -20.28 1.76
C GLY A 253 3.78 -19.28 2.07
N LEU A 254 3.36 -18.51 1.07
CA LEU A 254 2.23 -17.58 1.16
C LEU A 254 0.90 -18.19 0.69
N TRP A 255 0.91 -19.43 0.22
CA TRP A 255 -0.22 -20.08 -0.46
C TRP A 255 -0.75 -19.29 -1.66
N SER A 256 0.12 -18.51 -2.31
CA SER A 256 -0.19 -17.70 -3.49
C SER A 256 0.31 -18.32 -4.78
N LEU A 257 0.99 -19.47 -4.76
CA LEU A 257 1.39 -20.17 -5.99
C LEU A 257 0.17 -20.88 -6.59
N MET A 258 -0.20 -20.51 -7.81
CA MET A 258 -1.32 -21.10 -8.54
C MET A 258 -0.86 -22.23 -9.46
N ASP A 259 0.21 -21.99 -10.22
CA ASP A 259 0.76 -22.98 -11.15
C ASP A 259 2.23 -22.74 -11.45
N GLU A 260 2.94 -23.81 -11.81
CA GLU A 260 4.28 -23.77 -12.38
C GLU A 260 4.16 -24.02 -13.89
N ILE A 261 4.47 -23.01 -14.69
CA ILE A 261 4.21 -23.02 -16.13
C ILE A 261 5.48 -23.47 -16.87
N SER A 262 5.42 -24.64 -17.51
CA SER A 262 6.52 -25.11 -18.34
C SER A 262 6.77 -24.18 -19.53
N GLN A 263 7.98 -24.19 -20.09
CA GLN A 263 8.27 -23.39 -21.29
C GLN A 263 7.34 -23.74 -22.47
N SER A 264 6.99 -25.01 -22.64
CA SER A 264 6.05 -25.45 -23.68
C SER A 264 4.66 -24.86 -23.49
N GLU A 265 4.17 -24.80 -22.26
CA GLU A 265 2.86 -24.22 -21.95
C GLU A 265 2.89 -22.71 -22.07
N LEU A 266 3.96 -22.06 -21.58
CA LEU A 266 4.18 -20.62 -21.73
C LEU A 266 4.14 -20.21 -23.21
N VAL A 267 4.84 -20.92 -24.10
CA VAL A 267 4.85 -20.60 -25.53
C VAL A 267 3.49 -20.87 -26.19
N ARG A 268 2.77 -21.91 -25.75
CA ARG A 268 1.44 -22.24 -26.25
C ARG A 268 0.44 -21.15 -25.89
N GLU A 269 0.44 -20.68 -24.64
CA GLU A 269 -0.53 -19.74 -24.10
C GLU A 269 -0.16 -18.28 -24.37
N TYR A 270 1.14 -18.00 -24.41
CA TYR A 270 1.70 -16.66 -24.61
C TYR A 270 2.76 -16.69 -25.74
N PRO A 271 2.33 -16.84 -27.01
CA PRO A 271 3.25 -17.00 -28.14
C PRO A 271 4.18 -15.80 -28.36
N GLY A 272 3.86 -14.63 -27.79
CA GLY A 272 4.76 -13.46 -27.77
C GLY A 272 6.10 -13.74 -27.09
N PHE A 273 6.17 -14.69 -26.15
CA PHE A 273 7.41 -15.08 -25.48
C PHE A 273 8.20 -16.18 -26.20
N ALA A 274 7.73 -16.68 -27.35
CA ALA A 274 8.42 -17.72 -28.10
C ALA A 274 9.86 -17.36 -28.46
N ALA A 275 10.15 -16.07 -28.68
CA ALA A 275 11.51 -15.61 -28.96
C ALA A 275 12.46 -15.78 -27.77
N ALA A 276 12.00 -15.50 -26.55
CA ALA A 276 12.79 -15.60 -25.32
C ALA A 276 12.87 -17.04 -24.79
N ALA A 277 11.85 -17.87 -25.05
CA ALA A 277 11.87 -19.27 -24.64
C ALA A 277 12.91 -20.12 -25.42
N ARG A 278 13.09 -19.85 -26.72
CA ARG A 278 13.97 -20.64 -27.61
C ARG A 278 15.46 -20.69 -27.21
N PRO A 279 16.11 -19.58 -26.83
CA PRO A 279 17.53 -19.56 -26.47
C PRO A 279 17.83 -19.95 -25.00
N LYS A 280 16.85 -20.40 -24.20
CA LYS A 280 16.97 -20.53 -22.73
C LYS A 280 17.31 -19.20 -22.03
N GLU A 281 16.82 -18.09 -22.57
CA GLU A 281 16.87 -16.78 -21.89
C GLU A 281 15.83 -16.68 -20.77
N LEU A 282 14.91 -17.64 -20.71
CA LEU A 282 13.97 -17.85 -19.61
C LEU A 282 14.26 -19.22 -18.98
N ALA A 283 14.27 -19.26 -17.65
CA ALA A 283 14.25 -20.48 -16.88
C ALA A 283 12.86 -21.12 -17.00
N ALA A 284 11.85 -20.48 -16.38
CA ALA A 284 10.44 -20.84 -16.51
C ALA A 284 9.53 -19.67 -16.10
N ALA A 285 8.24 -19.97 -15.99
CA ALA A 285 7.24 -19.05 -15.51
C ALA A 285 6.43 -19.68 -14.37
N LEU A 286 5.80 -18.83 -13.55
CA LEU A 286 4.79 -19.26 -12.58
C LEU A 286 3.57 -18.35 -12.67
N ALA A 287 2.41 -18.89 -12.31
CA ALA A 287 1.22 -18.13 -12.03
C ALA A 287 1.10 -17.95 -10.51
N ALA A 288 0.92 -16.71 -10.07
CA ALA A 288 0.69 -16.38 -8.67
C ALA A 288 -0.66 -15.68 -8.50
N GLN A 289 -1.28 -15.87 -7.34
CA GLN A 289 -2.51 -15.23 -6.96
C GLN A 289 -2.32 -13.71 -6.89
N GLY A 290 -3.28 -13.02 -7.49
CA GLY A 290 -3.26 -11.57 -7.63
C GLY A 290 -4.16 -11.16 -8.77
N PHE A 291 -4.10 -9.88 -9.14
CA PHE A 291 -4.80 -9.39 -10.32
C PHE A 291 -4.16 -8.11 -10.83
N THR A 292 -4.43 -7.81 -12.10
CA THR A 292 -4.13 -6.53 -12.72
C THR A 292 -5.44 -5.83 -13.10
N LEU A 293 -5.58 -4.58 -12.70
CA LEU A 293 -6.67 -3.70 -13.04
C LEU A 293 -6.17 -2.61 -13.99
N MET A 294 -6.71 -2.55 -15.21
CA MET A 294 -6.47 -1.43 -16.11
C MET A 294 -7.60 -0.41 -16.01
N VAL A 295 -7.24 0.79 -15.59
CA VAL A 295 -8.16 1.93 -15.57
C VAL A 295 -8.10 2.64 -16.92
N THR A 296 -8.99 2.25 -17.83
CA THR A 296 -9.21 2.95 -19.09
C THR A 296 -9.99 4.23 -18.83
N VAL A 297 -9.32 5.38 -19.03
CA VAL A 297 -10.03 6.66 -19.14
C VAL A 297 -10.56 6.71 -20.56
N ASN A 298 -11.88 6.60 -20.74
CA ASN A 298 -12.50 6.97 -22.00
C ASN A 298 -12.21 8.47 -22.22
N LEU A 299 -11.31 8.76 -23.17
CA LEU A 299 -11.07 10.10 -23.69
C LEU A 299 -12.10 10.39 -24.79
#